data_AF-A0A6J6KR19-F1
#
_entry.id   AF-A0A6J6KR19-F1
#
_cell.length_a   1.000
_cell.length_b   1.000
_cell.length_c   1.000
_cell.angle_alpha   90.00
_cell.angle_beta   90.00
_cell.angle_gamma   90.00
#
_symmetry.space_group_name_H-M   'P 1'
#
loop_
_entity.id
_entity.type
_entity.pdbx_description
1 polymer ?
#
loop_
_entity_poly.entity_id
_entity_poly.type
_entity_poly.pdbx_seq_one_letter_code
_entity_poly.pdbx_strand_id
1 'polypeptide(L)'
;MMVNLEFAKSPLSSAEHGSKDSAVWMYEVPFTPAWDLRVEPGNDAYAAVNAALGLTLPTKVGDVARLNGACIGQDDFVVGQQAIIALCLGPDWWYLTGTADIQALLLPVQEAHHISFVDVSSQRTKIEVSGPNAQDVLAHYWEQDLREEHFPIDACSQGVLAKAPLIMWHCCENCYLLFPRASFAKHLWTALTDAAVEYL
;
A
#
# COMPACT_ATOMS: atom_id res chain seq x y z
N MET A 1 -12.42 11.68 -9.86
CA MET A 1 -11.86 12.96 -10.38
C MET A 1 -10.44 12.70 -10.89
N MET A 2 -10.11 13.07 -12.13
CA MET A 2 -8.76 12.83 -12.68
C MET A 2 -7.78 13.91 -12.15
N VAL A 3 -6.84 13.52 -11.30
CA VAL A 3 -5.83 14.44 -10.75
C VAL A 3 -4.93 14.91 -11.88
N ASN A 4 -4.73 16.23 -12.04
CA ASN A 4 -3.77 16.74 -13.01
C ASN A 4 -2.35 16.50 -12.49
N LEU A 5 -1.62 15.59 -13.15
CA LEU A 5 -0.26 15.20 -12.80
C LEU A 5 0.82 15.93 -13.62
N GLU A 6 0.45 16.82 -14.54
CA GLU A 6 1.37 17.51 -15.47
C GLU A 6 2.54 18.20 -14.75
N PHE A 7 2.30 18.75 -13.56
CA PHE A 7 3.31 19.43 -12.75
C PHE A 7 3.66 18.68 -11.46
N ALA A 8 3.06 17.51 -11.24
CA ALA A 8 3.29 16.72 -10.04
C ALA A 8 4.66 16.03 -10.12
N LYS A 9 5.35 15.95 -8.97
CA LYS A 9 6.59 15.18 -8.82
C LYS A 9 6.41 14.20 -7.69
N SER A 10 6.66 12.93 -7.96
CA SER A 10 6.67 11.90 -6.92
C SER A 10 7.88 12.08 -6.00
N PRO A 11 7.81 11.65 -4.72
CA PRO A 11 8.89 11.83 -3.76
C PRO A 11 10.27 11.28 -4.19
N LEU A 12 10.29 10.19 -4.98
CA LEU A 12 11.51 9.57 -5.50
C LEU A 12 11.73 9.79 -7.01
N SER A 13 10.85 10.51 -7.70
CA SER A 13 10.94 10.76 -9.14
C SER A 13 11.00 9.46 -9.97
N SER A 14 10.16 8.48 -9.61
CA SER A 14 10.08 7.16 -10.24
C SER A 14 11.40 6.40 -10.19
N ALA A 15 12.11 6.50 -9.06
CA ALA A 15 13.39 5.81 -8.86
C ALA A 15 13.23 4.29 -9.04
N GLU A 16 14.26 3.68 -9.60
CA GLU A 16 14.35 2.24 -9.87
C GLU A 16 15.75 1.74 -9.48
N HIS A 17 15.81 0.53 -8.93
CA HIS A 17 17.06 -0.17 -8.60
C HIS A 17 16.96 -1.63 -9.02
N GLY A 18 17.98 -2.13 -9.72
CA GLY A 18 17.96 -3.47 -10.32
C GLY A 18 17.04 -3.55 -11.55
N SER A 19 16.62 -4.76 -11.89
CA SER A 19 15.59 -5.06 -12.89
C SER A 19 14.68 -6.19 -12.39
N LYS A 20 13.51 -6.40 -13.02
CA LYS A 20 12.55 -7.45 -12.61
C LYS A 20 13.14 -8.88 -12.52
N ASP A 21 14.22 -9.15 -13.27
CA ASP A 21 14.90 -10.46 -13.27
C ASP A 21 16.06 -10.55 -12.26
N SER A 22 16.31 -9.47 -11.51
CA SER A 22 17.37 -9.40 -10.50
C SER A 22 16.97 -10.13 -9.21
N ALA A 23 17.96 -10.46 -8.37
CA ALA A 23 17.72 -11.01 -7.04
C ALA A 23 16.83 -10.10 -6.19
N VAL A 24 16.98 -8.78 -6.37
CA VAL A 24 16.07 -7.75 -5.86
C VAL A 24 15.85 -6.67 -6.91
N TRP A 25 14.59 -6.32 -7.09
CA TRP A 25 14.11 -5.15 -7.83
C TRP A 25 13.41 -4.21 -6.88
N MET A 26 13.68 -2.91 -7.02
CA MET A 26 12.94 -1.88 -6.30
C MET A 26 12.46 -0.80 -7.24
N TYR A 27 11.24 -0.34 -7.03
CA TYR A 27 10.63 0.69 -7.87
C TYR A 27 9.70 1.57 -7.03
N GLU A 28 9.80 2.90 -7.17
CA GLU A 28 8.74 3.78 -6.69
C GLU A 28 7.50 3.54 -7.56
N VAL A 29 6.34 3.30 -6.95
CA VAL A 29 5.04 3.23 -7.63
C VAL A 29 4.35 4.59 -7.48
N PRO A 30 4.60 5.56 -8.40
CA PRO A 30 4.23 6.95 -8.20
C PRO A 30 2.72 7.17 -8.41
N PHE A 31 2.23 8.27 -7.83
CA PHE A 31 0.88 8.81 -8.10
C PHE A 31 -0.29 7.84 -7.90
N THR A 32 -0.11 6.83 -7.06
CA THR A 32 -1.14 5.87 -6.71
C THR A 32 -2.09 6.50 -5.68
N PRO A 33 -3.40 6.55 -5.96
CA PRO A 33 -4.35 7.22 -5.08
C PRO A 33 -4.51 6.43 -3.78
N ALA A 34 -4.84 7.13 -2.71
CA ALA A 34 -5.04 6.51 -1.42
C ALA A 34 -5.95 7.31 -0.50
N TRP A 35 -6.64 6.59 0.39
CA TRP A 35 -7.57 7.17 1.36
C TRP A 35 -7.41 6.51 2.73
N ASP A 36 -7.43 7.33 3.77
CA ASP A 36 -7.64 6.85 5.14
C ASP A 36 -9.14 6.81 5.39
N LEU A 37 -9.65 5.64 5.75
CA LEU A 37 -11.05 5.39 6.10
C LEU A 37 -11.15 5.04 7.58
N ARG A 38 -12.06 5.71 8.29
CA ARG A 38 -12.51 5.35 9.65
C ARG A 38 -14.00 5.11 9.68
N VAL A 39 -14.39 3.91 10.11
CA VAL A 39 -15.79 3.51 10.27
C VAL A 39 -15.90 2.36 11.28
N GLU A 40 -16.86 2.44 12.19
CA GLU A 40 -17.07 1.41 13.20
C GLU A 40 -17.62 0.11 12.55
N PRO A 41 -16.96 -1.05 12.70
CA PRO A 41 -17.49 -2.31 12.18
C PRO A 41 -18.89 -2.65 12.68
N GLY A 42 -19.70 -3.26 11.81
CA GLY A 42 -21.00 -3.81 12.18
C GLY A 42 -22.15 -2.81 12.29
N ASN A 43 -21.91 -1.51 12.07
CA ASN A 43 -22.99 -0.52 11.95
C ASN A 43 -23.47 -0.33 10.49
N ASP A 44 -24.53 0.45 10.31
CA ASP A 44 -25.11 0.73 8.99
C ASP A 44 -24.12 1.46 8.05
N ALA A 45 -23.24 2.31 8.60
CA ALA A 45 -22.24 3.01 7.81
C ALA A 45 -21.18 2.04 7.23
N TYR A 46 -20.73 1.08 8.02
CA TYR A 46 -19.82 0.01 7.58
C TYR A 46 -20.46 -0.87 6.51
N ALA A 47 -21.74 -1.23 6.69
CA ALA A 47 -22.49 -1.95 5.67
C ALA A 47 -22.58 -1.15 4.35
N ALA A 48 -22.87 0.16 4.43
CA ALA A 48 -22.93 1.05 3.27
C ALA A 48 -21.57 1.21 2.58
N VAL A 49 -20.47 1.32 3.34
CA VAL A 49 -19.10 1.34 2.79
C VAL A 49 -18.80 0.06 2.02
N ASN A 50 -19.04 -1.11 2.62
CA ASN A 50 -18.78 -2.40 1.96
C ASN A 50 -19.61 -2.55 0.66
N ALA A 51 -20.87 -2.13 0.70
CA ALA A 51 -21.75 -2.15 -0.46
C ALA A 51 -21.25 -1.22 -1.58
N ALA A 52 -20.80 0.00 -1.24
CA ALA A 52 -20.27 0.97 -2.19
C ALA A 52 -18.93 0.53 -2.81
N LEU A 53 -18.06 -0.10 -2.02
CA LEU A 53 -16.79 -0.65 -2.52
C LEU A 53 -16.96 -1.96 -3.29
N GLY A 54 -18.07 -2.67 -3.10
CA GLY A 54 -18.20 -4.06 -3.58
C GLY A 54 -17.19 -5.01 -2.94
N LEU A 55 -16.64 -4.63 -1.78
CA LEU A 55 -15.56 -5.31 -1.06
C LEU A 55 -15.94 -5.40 0.41
N THR A 56 -15.78 -6.57 1.02
CA THR A 56 -15.93 -6.71 2.47
C THR A 56 -14.61 -6.33 3.14
N LEU A 57 -14.61 -5.22 3.88
CA LEU A 57 -13.46 -4.75 4.63
C LEU A 57 -13.10 -5.76 5.73
N PRO A 58 -11.81 -6.14 5.89
CA PRO A 58 -11.42 -7.07 6.93
C PRO A 58 -11.54 -6.41 8.32
N THR A 59 -11.99 -7.16 9.32
CA THR A 59 -12.14 -6.67 10.71
C THR A 59 -11.00 -7.09 11.63
N LYS A 60 -10.09 -7.94 11.16
CA LYS A 60 -8.89 -8.34 11.87
C LYS A 60 -7.72 -7.47 11.42
N VAL A 61 -7.08 -6.82 12.38
CA VAL A 61 -5.89 -5.98 12.13
C VAL A 61 -4.81 -6.82 11.46
N GLY A 62 -4.22 -6.25 10.41
CA GLY A 62 -3.20 -6.87 9.60
C GLY A 62 -3.73 -7.66 8.40
N ASP A 63 -5.03 -7.90 8.30
CA ASP A 63 -5.61 -8.54 7.12
C ASP A 63 -5.80 -7.51 5.99
N VAL A 64 -5.64 -7.98 4.75
CA VAL A 64 -5.88 -7.21 3.52
C VAL A 64 -7.05 -7.82 2.76
N ALA A 65 -7.92 -6.96 2.21
CA ALA A 65 -8.95 -7.39 1.26
C ALA A 65 -8.73 -6.72 -0.10
N ARG A 66 -9.00 -7.44 -1.18
CA ARG A 66 -8.78 -6.99 -2.56
C ARG A 66 -9.98 -7.27 -3.44
N LEU A 67 -10.23 -6.38 -4.40
CA LEU A 67 -11.18 -6.55 -5.49
C LEU A 67 -10.47 -6.20 -6.80
N ASN A 68 -10.61 -7.06 -7.82
CA ASN A 68 -10.16 -6.83 -9.21
C ASN A 68 -8.68 -6.44 -9.42
N GLY A 69 -7.79 -6.75 -8.47
CA GLY A 69 -6.36 -6.51 -8.61
C GLY A 69 -5.52 -7.33 -7.64
N ALA A 70 -4.39 -7.85 -8.11
CA ALA A 70 -3.44 -8.60 -7.28
C ALA A 70 -2.50 -7.64 -6.54
N CYS A 71 -1.82 -6.74 -7.25
CA CYS A 71 -0.93 -5.76 -6.63
C CYS A 71 -1.25 -4.35 -7.15
N ILE A 72 -0.65 -3.33 -6.52
CA ILE A 72 -0.53 -1.99 -7.11
C ILE A 72 0.89 -1.70 -7.63
N GLY A 73 1.87 -2.55 -7.30
CA GLY A 73 3.18 -2.63 -7.96
C GLY A 73 3.13 -3.50 -9.22
N GLN A 74 4.25 -3.61 -9.95
CA GLN A 74 4.39 -4.26 -11.26
C GLN A 74 3.46 -3.66 -12.34
N ASP A 75 3.43 -4.28 -13.52
CA ASP A 75 2.56 -3.91 -14.65
C ASP A 75 1.05 -4.16 -14.35
N ASP A 76 0.71 -4.58 -13.12
CA ASP A 76 -0.64 -4.89 -12.65
C ASP A 76 -1.46 -3.65 -12.25
N PHE A 77 -0.87 -2.44 -12.23
CA PHE A 77 -1.63 -1.20 -12.15
C PHE A 77 -2.27 -0.86 -13.52
N VAL A 78 -3.18 -1.73 -13.98
CA VAL A 78 -3.84 -1.58 -15.27
C VAL A 78 -4.98 -0.57 -15.13
N VAL A 79 -4.85 0.56 -15.85
CA VAL A 79 -5.93 1.55 -15.97
C VAL A 79 -7.19 0.85 -16.52
N GLY A 80 -8.28 0.90 -15.74
CA GLY A 80 -9.56 0.29 -16.12
C GLY A 80 -9.92 -1.01 -15.38
N GLN A 81 -9.02 -1.63 -14.61
CA GLN A 81 -9.34 -2.81 -13.79
C GLN A 81 -10.29 -2.50 -12.61
N GLN A 82 -10.44 -1.22 -12.24
CA GLN A 82 -11.23 -0.80 -11.07
C GLN A 82 -10.85 -1.58 -9.80
N ALA A 83 -9.54 -1.75 -9.59
CA ALA A 83 -9.01 -2.47 -8.44
C ALA A 83 -9.19 -1.66 -7.15
N ILE A 84 -9.50 -2.35 -6.06
CA ILE A 84 -9.59 -1.79 -4.70
C ILE A 84 -8.82 -2.71 -3.76
N ILE A 85 -7.93 -2.14 -2.96
CA ILE A 85 -7.16 -2.81 -1.92
C ILE A 85 -7.44 -2.08 -0.60
N ALA A 86 -7.80 -2.83 0.43
CA ALA A 86 -8.07 -2.32 1.77
C ALA A 86 -7.16 -3.02 2.80
N LEU A 87 -6.29 -2.25 3.44
CA LEU A 87 -5.38 -2.71 4.49
C LEU A 87 -6.00 -2.40 5.85
N CYS A 88 -6.30 -3.40 6.69
CA CYS A 88 -6.82 -3.17 8.04
C CYS A 88 -5.68 -2.76 9.00
N LEU A 89 -5.65 -1.47 9.33
CA LEU A 89 -4.60 -0.86 10.15
C LEU A 89 -5.01 -0.71 11.63
N GLY A 90 -6.30 -0.88 11.92
CA GLY A 90 -6.87 -0.84 13.26
C GLY A 90 -8.32 -1.33 13.26
N PRO A 91 -8.96 -1.48 14.43
CA PRO A 91 -10.32 -2.03 14.55
C PRO A 91 -11.36 -1.28 13.72
N ASP A 92 -11.19 0.03 13.57
CA ASP A 92 -12.06 0.95 12.83
C ASP A 92 -11.30 1.71 11.74
N TRP A 93 -10.12 1.23 11.31
CA TRP A 93 -9.21 1.97 10.42
C TRP A 93 -8.68 1.14 9.26
N TRP A 94 -8.90 1.64 8.05
CA TRP A 94 -8.37 1.07 6.82
C TRP A 94 -7.62 2.11 5.99
N TYR A 95 -6.55 1.66 5.34
CA TYR A 95 -5.93 2.38 4.23
C TYR A 95 -6.41 1.77 2.91
N LEU A 96 -7.06 2.59 2.09
CA LEU A 96 -7.62 2.19 0.81
C LEU A 96 -6.72 2.69 -0.32
N THR A 97 -6.51 1.88 -1.36
CA THR A 97 -5.75 2.24 -2.56
C THR A 97 -6.19 1.38 -3.75
N GLY A 98 -5.81 1.74 -4.98
CA GLY A 98 -6.16 0.97 -6.17
C GLY A 98 -6.38 1.84 -7.41
N THR A 99 -7.01 1.28 -8.44
CA THR A 99 -7.29 1.95 -9.73
C THR A 99 -8.75 2.40 -9.86
N ALA A 100 -9.65 2.00 -8.96
CA ALA A 100 -11.03 2.48 -8.93
C ALA A 100 -11.11 3.95 -8.46
N ASP A 101 -12.16 4.67 -8.87
CA ASP A 101 -12.49 6.00 -8.33
C ASP A 101 -13.17 5.85 -6.95
N ILE A 102 -12.40 5.40 -5.95
CA ILE A 102 -12.86 5.15 -4.58
C ILE A 102 -13.49 6.42 -3.98
N GLN A 103 -12.94 7.59 -4.33
CA GLN A 103 -13.53 8.88 -3.95
C GLN A 103 -14.98 9.01 -4.42
N ALA A 104 -15.25 8.70 -5.69
CA ALA A 104 -16.61 8.75 -6.22
C ALA A 104 -17.53 7.68 -5.60
N LEU A 105 -17.00 6.48 -5.34
CA LEU A 105 -17.76 5.39 -4.71
C LEU A 105 -18.22 5.73 -3.29
N LEU A 106 -17.34 6.35 -2.49
CA LEU A 106 -17.61 6.62 -1.06
C LEU A 106 -18.18 8.01 -0.77
N LEU A 107 -18.17 8.94 -1.73
CA LEU A 107 -18.77 10.26 -1.55
C LEU A 107 -20.24 10.21 -1.06
N PRO A 108 -21.15 9.41 -1.66
CA PRO A 108 -22.53 9.32 -1.16
C PRO A 108 -22.63 8.73 0.25
N VAL A 109 -21.74 7.80 0.60
CA VAL A 109 -21.70 7.19 1.94
C VAL A 109 -21.23 8.22 2.97
N GLN A 110 -20.23 9.03 2.62
CA GLN A 110 -19.73 10.11 3.47
C GLN A 110 -20.77 11.21 3.71
N GLU A 111 -21.62 11.49 2.72
CA GLU A 111 -22.73 12.45 2.86
C GLU A 111 -23.87 11.92 3.73
N ALA A 112 -24.12 10.61 3.70
CA ALA A 112 -25.24 9.97 4.40
C ALA A 112 -24.91 9.47 5.81
N HIS A 113 -23.64 9.18 6.11
CA HIS A 113 -23.22 8.53 7.35
C HIS A 113 -22.06 9.25 8.04
N HIS A 114 -21.93 9.04 9.36
CA HIS A 114 -20.78 9.54 10.11
C HIS A 114 -19.56 8.63 9.94
N ILE A 115 -18.73 8.94 8.94
CA ILE A 115 -17.44 8.28 8.68
C ILE A 115 -16.33 9.33 8.55
N SER A 116 -15.07 8.93 8.76
CA SER A 116 -13.92 9.72 8.32
C SER A 116 -13.39 9.12 7.03
N PHE A 117 -13.37 9.88 5.94
CA PHE A 117 -12.84 9.45 4.65
C PHE A 117 -12.00 10.59 4.08
N VAL A 118 -10.68 10.38 4.03
CA VAL A 118 -9.71 11.45 3.74
C VAL A 118 -8.75 10.99 2.65
N ASP A 119 -8.62 11.79 1.59
CA ASP A 119 -7.59 11.58 0.58
C ASP A 119 -6.20 11.82 1.20
N VAL A 120 -5.37 10.77 1.15
CA VAL A 120 -3.99 10.75 1.66
C VAL A 120 -3.01 10.33 0.57
N SER A 121 -3.37 10.49 -0.71
CA SER A 121 -2.57 10.10 -1.88
C SER A 121 -1.16 10.72 -1.85
N SER A 122 -1.04 11.96 -1.39
CA SER A 122 0.25 12.67 -1.26
C SER A 122 0.94 12.45 0.09
N GLN A 123 0.29 11.80 1.05
CA GLN A 123 0.86 11.57 2.38
C GLN A 123 1.97 10.52 2.33
N ARG A 124 1.83 9.51 1.48
CA ARG A 124 2.73 8.36 1.36
C ARG A 124 3.03 8.07 -0.11
N THR A 125 4.31 7.83 -0.41
CA THR A 125 4.67 7.16 -1.66
C THR A 125 4.64 5.65 -1.44
N LYS A 126 4.60 4.86 -2.51
CA LYS A 126 4.78 3.41 -2.43
C LYS A 126 6.11 3.03 -3.08
N ILE A 127 6.80 2.10 -2.44
CA ILE A 127 8.01 1.46 -2.97
C ILE A 127 7.70 -0.02 -3.06
N GLU A 128 7.79 -0.58 -4.26
CA GLU A 128 7.83 -2.02 -4.44
C GLU A 128 9.26 -2.51 -4.15
N VAL A 129 9.35 -3.59 -3.40
CA VAL A 129 10.56 -4.39 -3.22
C VAL A 129 10.20 -5.82 -3.57
N SER A 130 10.73 -6.33 -4.68
CA SER A 130 10.41 -7.66 -5.17
C SER A 130 11.64 -8.44 -5.65
N GLY A 131 11.48 -9.75 -5.81
CA GLY A 131 12.55 -10.66 -6.22
C GLY A 131 12.98 -11.64 -5.11
N PRO A 132 13.70 -12.71 -5.44
CA PRO A 132 14.02 -13.82 -4.53
C PRO A 132 14.65 -13.41 -3.19
N ASN A 133 15.37 -12.30 -3.12
CA ASN A 133 16.03 -11.80 -1.91
C ASN A 133 15.33 -10.56 -1.31
N ALA A 134 14.11 -10.23 -1.75
CA ALA A 134 13.36 -9.10 -1.22
C ALA A 134 13.13 -9.21 0.30
N GLN A 135 12.75 -10.40 0.77
CA GLN A 135 12.57 -10.66 2.19
C GLN A 135 13.87 -10.45 2.99
N ASP A 136 15.00 -10.95 2.47
CA ASP A 136 16.30 -10.81 3.12
C ASP A 136 16.71 -9.34 3.24
N VAL A 137 16.59 -8.57 2.15
CA VAL A 137 16.88 -7.12 2.13
C VAL A 137 16.03 -6.36 3.16
N LEU A 138 14.74 -6.68 3.26
CA LEU A 138 13.85 -6.05 4.24
C LEU A 138 14.21 -6.45 5.68
N ALA A 139 14.63 -7.70 5.90
CA ALA A 139 14.99 -8.23 7.21
C ALA A 139 16.24 -7.58 7.83
N HIS A 140 17.09 -6.87 7.05
CA HIS A 140 18.18 -6.08 7.61
C HIS A 140 17.70 -4.96 8.56
N TYR A 141 16.47 -4.48 8.37
CA TYR A 141 15.97 -3.31 9.10
C TYR A 141 14.54 -3.44 9.63
N TRP A 142 13.74 -4.37 9.14
CA TRP A 142 12.38 -4.58 9.60
C TRP A 142 12.36 -5.33 10.93
N GLU A 143 11.58 -4.82 11.88
CA GLU A 143 11.58 -5.33 13.25
C GLU A 143 10.65 -6.52 13.47
N GLN A 144 9.73 -6.79 12.55
CA GLN A 144 8.73 -7.86 12.67
C GLN A 144 9.14 -9.07 11.83
N ASP A 145 8.63 -10.24 12.20
CA ASP A 145 8.96 -11.49 11.54
C ASP A 145 8.32 -11.58 10.15
N LEU A 146 9.16 -11.62 9.11
CA LEU A 146 8.70 -11.73 7.72
C LEU A 146 8.47 -13.16 7.26
N ARG A 147 8.75 -14.19 8.08
CA ARG A 147 8.53 -15.59 7.69
C ARG A 147 7.05 -15.80 7.37
N GLU A 148 6.77 -16.61 6.35
CA GLU A 148 5.40 -16.85 5.83
C GLU A 148 4.41 -17.25 6.94
N GLU A 149 4.86 -17.97 7.97
CA GLU A 149 4.05 -18.37 9.12
C GLU A 149 3.52 -17.18 9.97
N HIS A 150 4.20 -16.03 9.92
CA HIS A 150 3.88 -14.81 10.68
C HIS A 150 3.41 -13.65 9.79
N PHE A 151 3.93 -13.54 8.57
CA PHE A 151 3.59 -12.46 7.63
C PHE A 151 3.26 -13.02 6.24
N PRO A 152 2.16 -13.79 6.12
CA PRO A 152 1.78 -14.44 4.86
C PRO A 152 1.37 -13.42 3.79
N ILE A 153 1.20 -13.87 2.55
CA ILE A 153 0.57 -13.06 1.51
C ILE A 153 -0.79 -12.53 2.00
N ASP A 154 -1.10 -11.28 1.66
CA ASP A 154 -2.26 -10.52 2.16
C ASP A 154 -2.22 -10.16 3.66
N ALA A 155 -1.03 -10.23 4.26
CA ALA A 155 -0.74 -9.57 5.53
C ALA A 155 -0.20 -8.15 5.31
N CYS A 156 -0.66 -7.22 6.14
CA CYS A 156 -0.10 -5.89 6.28
C CYS A 156 0.27 -5.59 7.72
N SER A 157 1.21 -4.68 7.93
CA SER A 157 1.57 -4.22 9.27
C SER A 157 2.12 -2.81 9.26
N GLN A 158 2.00 -2.14 10.40
CA GLN A 158 2.66 -0.87 10.68
C GLN A 158 3.89 -1.13 11.54
N GLY A 159 4.99 -0.45 11.23
CA GLY A 159 6.23 -0.60 11.97
C GLY A 159 7.28 0.39 11.51
N VAL A 160 8.53 0.13 11.90
CA VAL A 160 9.68 0.96 11.55
C VAL A 160 10.67 0.15 10.71
N LEU A 161 11.04 0.69 9.54
CA LEU A 161 12.12 0.14 8.70
C LEU A 161 13.19 1.21 8.54
N ALA A 162 14.43 0.89 8.89
CA ALA A 162 15.58 1.80 8.83
C ALA A 162 15.30 3.16 9.53
N LYS A 163 14.62 3.13 10.69
CA LYS A 163 14.20 4.32 11.47
C LYS A 163 13.09 5.17 10.81
N ALA A 164 12.48 4.70 9.72
CA ALA A 164 11.33 5.35 9.08
C ALA A 164 10.03 4.58 9.38
N PRO A 165 9.00 5.22 9.98
CA PRO A 165 7.70 4.61 10.14
C PRO A 165 6.99 4.40 8.80
N LEU A 166 6.50 3.19 8.55
CA LEU A 166 5.80 2.83 7.33
C LEU A 166 4.71 1.78 7.57
N ILE A 167 3.84 1.61 6.57
CA ILE A 167 3.02 0.41 6.42
C ILE A 167 3.76 -0.51 5.46
N MET A 168 3.78 -1.81 5.73
CA MET A 168 4.25 -2.84 4.83
C MET A 168 3.07 -3.74 4.46
N TRP A 169 3.02 -4.19 3.20
CA TRP A 169 2.07 -5.20 2.73
C TRP A 169 2.82 -6.28 1.94
N HIS A 170 2.64 -7.54 2.34
CA HIS A 170 3.11 -8.70 1.56
C HIS A 170 2.09 -8.98 0.44
N CYS A 171 2.45 -8.53 -0.76
CA CYS A 171 1.54 -8.38 -1.90
C CYS A 171 1.26 -9.73 -2.59
N CYS A 172 2.34 -10.46 -2.87
CA CYS A 172 2.38 -11.79 -3.46
C CYS A 172 3.78 -12.36 -3.19
N GLU A 173 4.04 -13.57 -3.68
CA GLU A 173 5.31 -14.25 -3.48
C GLU A 173 6.50 -13.34 -3.83
N ASN A 174 7.39 -13.14 -2.86
CA ASN A 174 8.59 -12.32 -3.01
C ASN A 174 8.30 -10.87 -3.44
N CYS A 175 7.15 -10.30 -3.08
CA CYS A 175 6.78 -8.91 -3.38
C CYS A 175 6.20 -8.22 -2.16
N TYR A 176 6.83 -7.12 -1.77
CA TYR A 176 6.41 -6.29 -0.65
C TYR A 176 6.22 -4.86 -1.12
N LEU A 177 5.13 -4.24 -0.67
CA LEU A 177 4.92 -2.81 -0.85
C LEU A 177 5.15 -2.08 0.46
N LEU A 178 5.97 -1.04 0.39
CA LEU A 178 6.30 -0.16 1.50
C LEU A 178 5.63 1.19 1.29
N PHE A 179 4.98 1.71 2.32
CA PHE A 179 4.19 2.94 2.27
C PHE A 179 4.78 3.97 3.25
N PRO A 180 6.02 4.45 3.08
CA PRO A 180 6.58 5.49 3.93
C PRO A 180 5.82 6.79 3.75
N ARG A 181 5.81 7.66 4.78
CA ARG A 181 5.43 9.07 4.53
C ARG A 181 6.38 9.68 3.50
N ALA A 182 5.87 10.56 2.65
CA ALA A 182 6.62 11.15 1.54
C ALA A 182 7.96 11.77 1.98
N SER A 183 8.02 12.39 3.17
CA SER A 183 9.24 13.00 3.72
C SER A 183 10.35 11.99 4.06
N PHE A 184 10.00 10.73 4.34
CA PHE A 184 10.97 9.66 4.65
C PHE A 184 11.41 8.88 3.41
N ALA A 185 10.76 9.07 2.26
CA ALA A 185 10.97 8.25 1.06
C ALA A 185 12.45 8.19 0.65
N LYS A 186 13.14 9.34 0.55
CA LYS A 186 14.56 9.39 0.14
C LYS A 186 15.50 8.69 1.11
N HIS A 187 15.23 8.83 2.40
CA HIS A 187 16.01 8.16 3.45
C HIS A 187 15.84 6.64 3.35
N LEU A 188 14.58 6.18 3.24
CA LEU A 188 14.27 4.76 3.13
C LEU A 188 14.86 4.16 1.84
N TRP A 189 14.73 4.86 0.71
CA TRP A 189 15.31 4.44 -0.56
C TRP A 189 16.82 4.23 -0.44
N THR A 190 17.54 5.20 0.14
CA THR A 190 19.00 5.10 0.34
C THR A 190 19.36 3.87 1.17
N ALA A 191 18.66 3.63 2.28
CA ALA A 191 18.91 2.47 3.15
C ALA A 191 18.62 1.14 2.45
N LEU A 192 17.51 1.04 1.70
CA LEU A 192 17.17 -0.17 0.96
C LEU A 192 18.21 -0.48 -0.12
N THR A 193 18.60 0.52 -0.92
CA THR A 193 19.60 0.31 -1.97
C THR A 193 20.98 -0.02 -1.43
N ASP A 194 21.31 0.42 -0.21
CA ASP A 194 22.55 0.05 0.49
C ASP A 194 22.50 -1.43 0.93
N ALA A 195 21.40 -1.87 1.55
CA ALA A 195 21.22 -3.27 1.92
C ALA A 195 21.18 -4.23 0.72
N ALA A 196 20.70 -3.77 -0.44
CA ALA A 196 20.67 -4.57 -1.65
C ALA A 196 22.04 -4.82 -2.31
N VAL A 197 23.10 -4.11 -1.89
CA VAL A 197 24.44 -4.26 -2.49
C VAL A 197 24.98 -5.69 -2.40
N GLU A 198 24.56 -6.47 -1.38
CA GLU A 198 24.95 -7.88 -1.23
C GLU A 198 24.39 -8.80 -2.33
N TYR A 199 23.37 -8.35 -3.07
CA TYR A 199 22.58 -9.15 -4.02
C TYR A 199 22.66 -8.63 -5.47
N LEU A 200 23.69 -7.82 -5.79
CA LEU A 200 23.96 -7.30 -7.13
C LEU A 200 24.57 -8.34 -8.09
#